data_AF-A0A1M7G5G2-F1
#
_entry.id   AF-A0A1M7G5G2-F1
#
_cell.length_a   1.000
_cell.length_b   1.000
_cell.length_c   1.000
_cell.angle_alpha   90.00
_cell.angle_beta   90.00
_cell.angle_gamma   90.00
#
_symmetry.space_group_name_H-M   'P 1'
#
loop_
_entity.id
_entity.type
_entity.pdbx_description
1 polymer ?
#
loop_
_entity_poly.entity_id
_entity_poly.type
_entity_poly.pdbx_seq_one_letter_code
_entity_poly.pdbx_strand_id
1 'polypeptide(L)'
;MTASVKAGVTREDEDMAIIKPTDMITVVEGYDAMRIFLETVSQRQGKPAGEIELLIGGLKWADGSPVNPTLWEDWLAAAQVVCSCRTHESIDGEN
;
A
#
# COMPACT_ATOMS: atom_id res chain seq x y z
N MET A 1 -11.68 25.99 -50.39
CA MET A 1 -12.04 24.67 -49.82
C MET A 1 -11.38 24.59 -48.45
N THR A 2 -12.17 24.75 -47.40
CA THR A 2 -11.77 24.65 -46.00
C THR A 2 -11.78 23.19 -45.58
N ALA A 3 -10.70 22.72 -44.95
CA ALA A 3 -10.70 21.45 -44.21
C ALA A 3 -10.10 21.72 -42.83
N SER A 4 -10.98 21.91 -41.85
CA SER A 4 -10.66 21.79 -40.42
C SER A 4 -10.44 20.31 -40.13
N VAL A 5 -9.25 19.93 -39.70
CA VAL A 5 -9.05 18.65 -39.01
C VAL A 5 -9.24 18.90 -37.52
N LYS A 6 -10.26 18.25 -37.02
CA LYS A 6 -10.82 18.27 -35.68
C LYS A 6 -9.73 17.97 -34.64
N ALA A 7 -9.40 18.95 -33.81
CA ALA A 7 -8.83 18.70 -32.48
C ALA A 7 -9.89 17.95 -31.67
N GLY A 8 -9.53 16.82 -31.07
CA GLY A 8 -10.45 16.09 -30.21
C GLY A 8 -10.10 14.62 -30.06
N VAL A 9 -9.01 14.34 -29.35
CA VAL A 9 -8.96 13.23 -28.38
C VAL A 9 -8.09 13.72 -27.22
N THR A 10 -8.63 14.64 -26.41
CA THR A 10 -8.16 14.75 -25.03
C THR A 10 -8.61 13.46 -24.35
N ARG A 11 -7.67 12.56 -24.05
CA ARG A 11 -7.89 11.46 -23.10
C ARG A 11 -7.98 12.11 -21.71
N GLU A 12 -9.10 12.77 -21.47
CA GLU A 12 -9.63 12.99 -20.13
C GLU A 12 -10.40 11.70 -19.79
N ASP A 13 -10.30 11.21 -18.56
CA ASP A 13 -10.91 9.97 -18.02
C ASP A 13 -9.98 8.77 -17.81
N GLU A 14 -8.70 9.01 -17.49
CA GLU A 14 -8.02 8.17 -16.49
C GLU A 14 -7.76 9.05 -15.28
N ASP A 15 -8.81 9.30 -14.49
CA ASP A 15 -8.70 9.87 -13.15
C ASP A 15 -8.00 8.83 -12.28
N MET A 16 -6.68 8.73 -12.45
CA MET A 16 -5.80 7.88 -11.67
C MET A 16 -5.81 8.46 -10.27
N ALA A 17 -6.81 8.06 -9.47
CA ALA A 17 -7.11 8.63 -8.17
C ALA A 17 -5.82 8.80 -7.38
N ILE A 18 -5.42 10.06 -7.18
CA ILE A 18 -4.20 10.38 -6.45
C ILE A 18 -4.49 10.02 -4.99
N ILE A 19 -3.92 8.92 -4.52
CA ILE A 19 -4.01 8.49 -3.12
C ILE A 19 -3.43 9.62 -2.25
N LYS A 20 -4.26 10.13 -1.33
CA LYS A 20 -3.89 11.17 -0.38
C LYS A 20 -3.34 10.54 0.90
N PRO A 21 -2.51 11.25 1.67
CA PRO A 21 -1.98 10.75 2.94
C PRO A 21 -3.05 10.39 3.98
N THR A 22 -4.25 10.96 3.85
CA THR A 22 -5.39 10.73 4.74
C THR A 22 -6.30 9.59 4.29
N ASP A 23 -6.05 9.01 3.11
CA ASP A 23 -6.87 7.92 2.61
C ASP A 23 -6.66 6.68 3.48
N MET A 24 -7.77 6.02 3.81
CA MET A 24 -7.76 4.82 4.62
C MET A 24 -7.63 3.60 3.72
N ILE A 25 -6.72 2.71 4.10
CA ILE A 25 -6.58 1.38 3.50
C ILE A 25 -6.95 0.34 4.54
N THR A 26 -7.46 -0.79 4.08
CA THR A 26 -7.70 -1.96 4.92
C THR A 26 -6.36 -2.56 5.39
N VAL A 27 -6.41 -3.39 6.43
CA VAL A 27 -5.22 -4.05 6.98
C VAL A 27 -4.53 -4.96 5.94
N VAL A 28 -5.33 -5.60 5.09
CA VAL A 28 -4.85 -6.43 3.96
C VAL A 28 -4.17 -5.56 2.90
N GLU A 29 -4.80 -4.46 2.49
CA GLU A 29 -4.20 -3.52 1.52
C GLU A 29 -2.91 -2.91 2.05
N GLY A 30 -2.82 -2.63 3.35
CA GLY A 30 -1.58 -2.17 3.98
C GLY A 30 -0.46 -3.21 3.92
N TYR A 31 -0.79 -4.48 4.09
CA TYR A 31 0.16 -5.58 3.98
C TYR A 31 0.68 -5.72 2.54
N ASP A 32 -0.23 -5.67 1.56
CA ASP A 32 0.13 -5.68 0.14
C ASP A 32 0.97 -4.46 -0.25
N ALA A 33 0.59 -3.27 0.23
CA ALA A 33 1.35 -2.04 0.00
C ALA A 33 2.78 -2.13 0.55
N MET A 34 2.96 -2.70 1.75
CA MET A 34 4.28 -2.93 2.34
C MET A 34 5.12 -3.88 1.48
N ARG A 35 4.56 -5.01 1.02
CA ARG A 35 5.25 -5.95 0.12
C ARG A 35 5.70 -5.25 -1.18
N ILE A 36 4.79 -4.52 -1.83
CA ILE A 36 5.07 -3.81 -3.09
C ILE A 36 6.15 -2.74 -2.88
N PHE A 37 6.09 -2.02 -1.76
CA PHE A 37 7.09 -1.02 -1.40
C PHE A 37 8.48 -1.65 -1.27
N LEU A 38 8.61 -2.75 -0.53
CA LEU A 38 9.87 -3.47 -0.36
C LEU A 38 10.42 -4.04 -1.67
N GLU A 39 9.55 -4.59 -2.53
CA GLU A 39 9.92 -5.04 -3.88
C GLU A 39 10.50 -3.89 -4.71
N THR A 40 9.86 -2.73 -4.68
CA THR A 40 10.31 -1.52 -5.39
C THR A 40 11.65 -1.03 -4.85
N VAL A 41 11.85 -1.03 -3.54
CA VAL A 41 13.11 -0.63 -2.91
C VAL A 41 14.24 -1.60 -3.30
N SER A 42 13.98 -2.90 -3.25
CA SER A 42 14.95 -3.94 -3.63
C SER A 42 15.40 -3.77 -5.10
N GLN A 43 14.45 -3.56 -6.01
CA GLN A 43 14.74 -3.31 -7.43
C GLN A 43 15.61 -2.06 -7.65
N ARG A 44 15.37 -0.98 -6.91
CA ARG A 44 16.15 0.27 -7.03
C ARG A 44 17.59 0.13 -6.55
N GLN A 45 17.82 -0.69 -5.52
CA GLN A 45 19.16 -0.86 -4.93
C GLN A 45 20.07 -1.77 -5.78
N GLY A 46 19.50 -2.59 -6.67
CA GLY A 46 20.25 -3.40 -7.65
C GLY A 46 21.16 -4.46 -7.05
N LYS A 47 21.11 -4.67 -5.72
CA LYS A 47 21.87 -5.68 -4.99
C LYS A 47 20.92 -6.53 -4.16
N PRO A 48 21.13 -7.85 -4.09
CA PRO A 48 20.35 -8.72 -3.22
C PRO A 48 20.69 -8.39 -1.76
N ALA A 49 19.88 -7.55 -1.12
CA ALA A 49 19.81 -7.55 0.32
C ALA A 49 19.04 -8.82 0.70
N GLY A 50 19.75 -9.94 0.89
CA GLY A 50 19.12 -11.27 1.06
C GLY A 50 18.04 -11.29 2.14
N GLU A 51 18.16 -10.46 3.18
CA GLU A 51 17.14 -10.29 4.21
C GLU A 51 15.83 -9.66 3.68
N ILE A 52 15.92 -8.67 2.78
CA ILE A 52 14.75 -8.04 2.16
C ILE A 52 14.08 -9.02 1.20
N GLU A 53 14.84 -9.80 0.44
CA GLU A 53 14.28 -10.82 -0.47
C GLU A 53 13.57 -11.94 0.29
N LEU A 54 14.16 -12.40 1.41
CA LEU A 54 13.52 -13.37 2.31
C LEU A 54 12.23 -12.82 2.90
N LEU A 55 12.24 -11.55 3.33
CA LEU A 55 11.04 -10.88 3.84
C LEU A 55 9.96 -10.79 2.75
N ILE A 56 10.29 -10.30 1.56
CA ILE A 56 9.37 -10.26 0.41
C ILE A 56 8.79 -11.64 0.13
N GLY A 57 9.62 -12.70 0.17
CA GLY A 57 9.17 -14.07 -0.02
C GLY A 57 8.13 -14.51 1.01
N GLY A 58 8.34 -14.17 2.28
CA GLY A 58 7.40 -14.48 3.37
C GLY A 58 6.09 -13.68 3.32
N LEU A 59 6.11 -12.48 2.74
CA LEU A 59 4.94 -11.61 2.57
C LEU A 59 4.04 -11.98 1.38
N LYS A 60 4.45 -12.92 0.52
CA LYS A 60 3.61 -13.36 -0.62
C LYS A 60 2.39 -14.13 -0.13
N TRP A 61 1.30 -14.10 -0.90
CA TRP A 61 0.12 -14.91 -0.64
C TRP A 61 0.25 -16.33 -1.22
N ALA A 62 -0.24 -17.32 -0.48
CA ALA A 62 -0.51 -18.69 -0.89
C ALA A 62 -1.91 -19.10 -0.43
N ASP A 63 -2.78 -19.43 -1.38
CA ASP A 63 -4.13 -19.97 -1.15
C ASP A 63 -4.96 -19.17 -0.12
N GLY A 64 -4.93 -17.84 -0.22
CA GLY A 64 -5.74 -16.96 0.64
C GLY A 64 -5.13 -16.63 2.00
N SER A 65 -3.88 -17.03 2.26
CA SER A 65 -3.10 -16.62 3.43
C SER A 65 -1.67 -16.24 3.04
N PRO A 66 -0.93 -15.41 3.80
CA PRO A 66 0.48 -15.20 3.52
C PRO A 66 1.30 -16.50 3.68
N VAL A 67 2.33 -16.67 2.84
CA VAL A 67 3.25 -17.82 2.84
C VAL A 67 3.87 -18.05 4.21
N ASN A 68 4.11 -16.97 4.96
CA ASN A 68 4.53 -17.04 6.35
C ASN A 68 3.41 -16.52 7.27
N PRO A 69 2.70 -17.42 7.99
CA PRO A 69 1.62 -17.03 8.88
C PRO A 69 2.09 -16.22 10.09
N THR A 70 3.33 -16.43 10.57
CA THR A 70 3.89 -15.65 11.69
C THR A 70 4.05 -14.18 11.31
N LEU A 71 4.52 -13.90 10.09
CA LEU A 71 4.62 -12.51 9.61
C LEU A 71 3.25 -11.83 9.47
N TRP A 72 2.21 -12.62 9.19
CA TRP A 72 0.84 -12.11 9.17
C TRP A 72 0.34 -11.76 10.57
N GLU A 73 0.56 -12.63 11.56
CA GLU A 73 0.20 -12.37 12.95
C GLU A 73 0.93 -11.14 13.51
N ASP A 74 2.22 -11.02 13.25
CA ASP A 74 3.03 -9.85 13.64
C ASP A 74 2.49 -8.56 13.00
N TRP A 75 2.05 -8.62 11.74
CA TRP A 75 1.43 -7.49 11.06
C TRP A 75 0.10 -7.09 11.70
N LEU A 76 -0.78 -8.05 12.03
CA LEU A 76 -2.04 -7.79 12.70
C LEU A 76 -1.83 -7.15 14.08
N ALA A 77 -0.85 -7.64 14.84
CA ALA A 77 -0.49 -7.07 16.13
C ALA A 77 -0.02 -5.61 15.99
N ALA A 78 0.83 -5.31 15.01
CA ALA A 78 1.28 -3.95 14.74
C ALA A 78 0.13 -3.03 14.30
N ALA A 79 -0.74 -3.50 13.42
CA ALA A 79 -1.92 -2.75 12.97
C ALA A 79 -2.85 -2.41 14.15
N GLN A 80 -3.07 -3.36 15.06
CA GLN A 80 -3.88 -3.16 16.26
C GLN A 80 -3.31 -2.06 17.16
N VAL A 81 -1.98 -2.03 17.37
CA VAL A 81 -1.32 -0.97 18.15
C VAL A 81 -1.59 0.41 17.54
N VAL A 82 -1.42 0.55 16.22
CA VAL A 82 -1.64 1.83 15.51
C VAL A 82 -3.10 2.27 15.59
N CYS A 83 -4.05 1.35 15.40
CA CYS A 83 -5.47 1.64 15.53
C CYS A 83 -5.83 2.11 16.94
N SER A 84 -5.33 1.43 17.97
CA SER A 84 -5.60 1.79 19.37
C SER A 84 -5.01 3.15 19.75
N CYS A 85 -3.84 3.54 19.22
CA CYS A 85 -3.28 4.87 19.45
C CYS A 85 -4.10 6.00 18.80
N ARG A 86 -4.67 5.77 17.60
CA ARG A 86 -5.51 6.76 16.92
C ARG A 86 -6.84 7.03 17.62
N THR A 87 -7.35 6.06 18.37
CA THR A 87 -8.62 6.22 19.12
C THR A 87 -8.45 7.03 20.41
N HIS A 88 -7.24 7.14 20.96
CA HIS A 88 -7.00 7.84 22.23
C HIS A 88 -6.90 9.38 22.08
N GLU A 89 -6.78 9.92 20.87
CA GLU A 89 -6.64 11.37 20.64
C GLU A 89 -8.00 12.10 20.50
N SER A 90 -9.13 11.40 20.63
CA SER A 90 -10.47 11.97 20.39
C SER A 90 -11.27 12.29 21.67
N ILE A 91 -10.69 12.11 22.86
CA ILE A 91 -11.39 12.30 24.14
C ILE A 91 -10.54 13.19 25.05
N ASP A 92 -10.25 14.42 24.65
CA ASP A 92 -9.75 15.47 25.55
C ASP A 92 -10.15 16.83 24.97
N GLY A 93 -11.45 17.11 25.01
CA GLY A 93 -12.01 18.30 24.39
C GLY A 93 -13.38 18.70 24.91
N GLU A 94 -13.68 18.52 26.19
CA GLU A 94 -14.77 19.25 26.85
C GLU A 94 -14.60 19.26 28.37
N ASN A 95 -14.09 20.37 28.92
CA ASN A 95 -14.47 20.87 30.24
C ASN A 95 -14.18 22.37 30.38
#